data_AF-A0A970MMS3-F1
#
_entry.id   AF-A0A970MMS3-F1
#
_cell.length_a   1.000
_cell.length_b   1.000
_cell.length_c   1.000
_cell.angle_alpha   90.00
_cell.angle_beta   90.00
_cell.angle_gamma   90.00
#
_symmetry.space_group_name_H-M   'P 1'
#
loop_
_entity.id
_entity.type
_entity.pdbx_description
1 polymer ?
#
loop_
_entity_poly.entity_id
_entity_poly.type
_entity_poly.pdbx_seq_one_letter_code
_entity_poly.pdbx_strand_id
1 'polypeptide(L)'
;MIKYLDSAPELADWMEVAVPEGLTVFNFLESHRRRFRISNMLEHASQEVKRGTRVFRIFPISSACLRLVSALLMGNSEGWETGRIYLNMNEIIRRTRRIFRKKLASSSIETELTKPVSYSDTGFIVCLTFSCEG
;
A
#
# COMPACT_ATOMS: atom_id res chain seq x y z
N MET A 1 -25.66 0.11 -5.24
CA MET A 1 -25.58 -1.26 -4.67
C MET A 1 -26.77 -2.13 -5.06
N ILE A 2 -27.99 -1.58 -5.14
CA ILE A 2 -29.26 -2.31 -5.42
C ILE A 2 -29.22 -3.20 -6.67
N LYS A 3 -28.44 -2.84 -7.70
CA LYS A 3 -28.36 -3.60 -8.96
C LYS A 3 -27.87 -5.05 -8.81
N TYR A 4 -27.05 -5.36 -7.80
CA TYR A 4 -26.48 -6.71 -7.60
C TYR A 4 -27.17 -7.51 -6.49
N LEU A 5 -28.20 -6.97 -5.85
CA LEU A 5 -28.84 -7.58 -4.69
C LEU A 5 -29.45 -8.95 -5.02
N ASP A 6 -30.06 -9.08 -6.20
CA ASP A 6 -30.71 -10.32 -6.64
C ASP A 6 -29.73 -11.33 -7.26
N SER A 7 -28.63 -10.87 -7.84
CA SER A 7 -27.68 -11.73 -8.58
C SER A 7 -26.49 -12.20 -7.75
N ALA A 8 -26.03 -11.38 -6.80
CA ALA A 8 -24.86 -11.65 -5.97
C ALA A 8 -24.99 -10.93 -4.60
N PRO A 9 -25.80 -11.47 -3.67
CA PRO A 9 -26.10 -10.81 -2.40
C PRO A 9 -24.85 -10.64 -1.52
N GLU A 10 -23.97 -11.64 -1.48
CA GLU A 10 -22.72 -11.58 -0.70
C GLU A 10 -21.76 -10.49 -1.20
N LEU A 11 -21.71 -10.27 -2.52
CA LEU A 11 -20.93 -9.18 -3.09
C LEU A 11 -21.53 -7.82 -2.72
N ALA A 12 -22.86 -7.70 -2.74
CA ALA A 12 -23.54 -6.46 -2.39
C ALA A 12 -23.26 -6.05 -0.94
N ASP A 13 -23.31 -7.01 -0.01
CA ASP A 13 -23.00 -6.80 1.41
C ASP A 13 -21.52 -6.40 1.61
N TRP A 14 -20.59 -7.13 0.99
CA TRP A 14 -19.17 -6.79 1.04
C TRP A 14 -18.85 -5.40 0.46
N MET A 15 -19.51 -5.03 -0.66
CA MET A 15 -19.32 -3.71 -1.27
C MET A 15 -19.75 -2.57 -0.35
N GLU A 16 -20.75 -2.77 0.51
CA GLU A 16 -21.18 -1.72 1.45
C GLU A 16 -20.08 -1.34 2.43
N VAL A 17 -19.35 -2.34 2.91
CA VAL A 17 -18.23 -2.17 3.83
C VAL A 17 -16.96 -1.71 3.11
N ALA A 18 -16.66 -2.26 1.92
CA ALA A 18 -15.39 -2.06 1.24
C ALA A 18 -15.33 -0.76 0.40
N VAL A 19 -16.47 -0.23 -0.06
CA VAL A 19 -16.50 0.99 -0.90
C VAL A 19 -15.89 2.21 -0.19
N PRO A 20 -16.22 2.53 1.08
CA PRO A 20 -15.59 3.63 1.81
C PRO A 20 -14.06 3.56 1.80
N GLU A 21 -13.50 2.36 2.01
CA GLU A 21 -12.05 2.13 1.98
C GLU A 21 -11.47 2.33 0.57
N GLY A 22 -12.14 1.82 -0.47
CA GLY A 22 -11.70 1.98 -1.86
C GLY A 22 -11.73 3.43 -2.35
N LEU A 23 -12.64 4.26 -1.83
CA LEU A 23 -12.75 5.67 -2.20
C LEU A 23 -11.63 6.54 -1.60
N THR A 24 -10.87 6.04 -0.62
CA THR A 24 -9.72 6.76 -0.06
C THR A 24 -8.66 7.11 -1.11
N VAL A 25 -8.60 6.38 -2.23
CA VAL A 25 -7.71 6.64 -3.36
C VAL A 25 -7.92 8.05 -3.95
N PHE A 26 -9.13 8.61 -3.84
CA PHE A 26 -9.43 9.95 -4.33
C PHE A 26 -8.80 11.08 -3.50
N ASN A 27 -8.37 10.79 -2.27
CA ASN A 27 -7.63 11.76 -1.45
C ASN A 27 -6.21 12.01 -1.98
N PHE A 28 -5.69 11.14 -2.84
CA PHE A 28 -4.38 11.30 -3.48
C PHE A 28 -4.44 12.15 -4.75
N LEU A 29 -3.28 12.69 -5.15
CA LEU A 29 -3.13 13.44 -6.40
C LEU A 29 -3.46 12.59 -7.62
N GLU A 30 -4.04 13.22 -8.65
CA GLU A 30 -4.44 12.55 -9.89
C GLU A 30 -3.29 11.81 -10.59
N SER A 31 -2.07 12.36 -10.50
CA SER A 31 -0.85 11.73 -11.03
C SER A 31 -0.53 10.37 -10.39
N HIS A 32 -0.96 10.16 -9.15
CA HIS A 32 -0.79 8.90 -8.41
C HIS A 32 -1.97 7.94 -8.61
N ARG A 33 -3.20 8.45 -8.78
CA ARG A 33 -4.41 7.62 -8.95
C ARG A 33 -4.28 6.61 -10.10
N ARG A 34 -3.65 7.00 -11.22
CA ARG A 34 -3.41 6.10 -12.35
C ARG A 34 -2.55 4.89 -11.97
N ARG A 35 -1.57 5.08 -11.07
CA ARG A 35 -0.67 4.01 -10.61
C ARG A 35 -1.38 3.11 -9.60
N PHE A 36 -2.14 3.68 -8.65
CA PHE A 36 -2.93 2.91 -7.69
C PHE A 36 -3.99 2.01 -8.35
N ARG A 37 -4.57 2.44 -9.48
CA ARG A 37 -5.51 1.63 -10.25
C ARG A 37 -4.88 0.36 -10.83
N ILE A 38 -3.57 0.33 -11.02
CA ILE A 38 -2.86 -0.74 -11.72
C ILE A 38 -2.24 -1.69 -10.70
N SER A 39 -2.68 -2.94 -10.69
CA SER A 39 -2.19 -4.03 -9.83
C SER A 39 -0.96 -4.77 -10.36
N ASN A 40 -0.42 -4.36 -11.52
CA ASN A 40 0.64 -5.10 -12.24
C ASN A 40 1.84 -5.49 -11.36
N MET A 41 2.29 -4.60 -10.45
CA MET A 41 3.44 -4.89 -9.59
C MET A 41 3.13 -6.03 -8.60
N LEU A 42 1.94 -6.01 -8.00
CA LEU A 42 1.48 -7.05 -7.08
C LEU A 42 1.23 -8.37 -7.82
N GLU A 43 0.66 -8.29 -9.02
CA GLU A 43 0.47 -9.46 -9.88
C GLU A 43 1.79 -10.10 -10.27
N HIS A 44 2.79 -9.29 -10.65
CA HIS A 44 4.12 -9.77 -10.97
C HIS A 44 4.77 -10.48 -9.78
N ALA A 45 4.77 -9.85 -8.60
CA ALA A 45 5.32 -10.45 -7.39
C ALA A 45 4.60 -11.76 -7.00
N SER A 46 3.26 -11.79 -7.10
CA SER A 46 2.49 -13.01 -6.84
C SER A 46 2.81 -14.13 -7.84
N GLN A 47 3.00 -13.79 -9.12
CA GLN A 47 3.39 -14.74 -10.15
C GLN A 47 4.80 -15.29 -9.93
N GLU A 48 5.74 -14.48 -9.47
CA GLU A 48 7.09 -14.93 -9.12
C GLU A 48 7.09 -15.90 -7.95
N VAL A 49 6.31 -15.62 -6.91
CA VAL A 49 6.11 -16.55 -5.78
C VAL A 49 5.50 -17.86 -6.28
N LYS A 50 4.47 -17.80 -7.13
CA LYS A 50 3.86 -19.00 -7.75
C LYS A 50 4.84 -19.77 -8.63
N ARG A 51 5.71 -19.08 -9.38
CA ARG A 51 6.75 -19.71 -10.21
C ARG A 51 7.82 -20.39 -9.36
N GLY A 52 8.33 -19.73 -8.33
CA GLY A 52 9.34 -20.28 -7.43
C GLY A 52 8.83 -21.48 -6.64
N THR A 53 7.59 -21.42 -6.15
CA THR A 53 6.96 -22.54 -5.44
C THR A 53 6.59 -23.69 -6.37
N ARG A 54 6.25 -23.44 -7.64
CA ARG A 54 5.95 -24.51 -8.62
C ARG A 54 7.13 -25.45 -8.89
N VAL A 55 8.37 -24.95 -8.79
CA VAL A 55 9.58 -25.77 -8.94
C VAL A 55 9.67 -26.82 -7.83
N PHE A 56 9.30 -26.45 -6.61
CA PHE A 56 9.27 -27.33 -5.45
C PHE A 56 7.86 -27.88 -5.24
N ARG A 57 7.56 -29.04 -5.84
CA ARG A 57 6.21 -29.65 -5.76
C ARG A 57 5.76 -29.96 -4.33
N ILE A 58 6.69 -30.32 -3.43
CA ILE A 58 6.40 -30.66 -2.04
C ILE A 58 7.54 -30.08 -1.18
N PHE A 59 7.18 -29.37 -0.11
CA PHE A 59 8.14 -28.90 0.89
C PHE A 59 8.14 -29.85 2.08
N PRO A 60 9.31 -30.35 2.51
CA PRO A 60 9.39 -31.27 3.65
C PRO A 60 9.16 -30.57 5.00
N ILE A 61 9.42 -29.26 5.08
CA ILE A 61 9.31 -28.45 6.30
C ILE A 61 8.76 -27.07 5.93
N SER A 62 7.90 -26.49 6.76
CA SER A 62 7.32 -25.15 6.57
C SER A 62 8.39 -24.05 6.48
N SER A 63 9.48 -24.17 7.26
CA SER A 63 10.60 -23.22 7.25
C SER A 63 11.32 -23.14 5.91
N ALA A 64 11.37 -24.24 5.13
CA ALA A 64 11.98 -24.23 3.80
C ALA A 64 11.18 -23.36 2.82
N CYS A 65 9.84 -23.45 2.87
CA CYS A 65 8.95 -22.61 2.06
C CYS A 65 9.12 -21.13 2.43
N LEU A 66 9.14 -20.82 3.74
CA LEU A 66 9.32 -19.45 4.22
C LEU A 66 10.66 -18.85 3.76
N ARG A 67 11.75 -19.63 3.82
CA ARG A 67 13.08 -19.17 3.35
C ARG A 67 13.09 -18.86 1.85
N LEU A 68 12.45 -19.70 1.03
CA LEU A 68 12.34 -19.47 -0.41
C LEU A 68 11.58 -18.18 -0.71
N VAL A 69 10.39 -18.02 -0.13
CA VAL A 69 9.54 -16.84 -0.36
C VAL A 69 10.24 -15.57 0.14
N SER A 70 10.88 -15.64 1.30
CA SER A 70 11.64 -14.51 1.85
C SER A 70 12.79 -14.10 0.93
N ALA A 71 13.57 -15.06 0.43
CA ALA A 71 14.66 -14.77 -0.50
C ALA A 71 14.17 -14.13 -1.81
N LEU A 72 13.04 -14.58 -2.36
CA LEU A 72 12.43 -13.98 -3.55
C LEU A 72 11.97 -12.54 -3.28
N LEU A 73 11.28 -12.31 -2.16
CA LEU A 73 10.81 -10.97 -1.79
C LEU A 73 11.96 -10.00 -1.51
N MET A 74 13.06 -10.49 -0.90
CA MET A 74 14.26 -9.69 -0.70
C MET A 74 14.87 -9.23 -2.03
N GLY A 75 14.98 -10.13 -3.02
CA GLY A 75 15.48 -9.77 -4.35
C GLY A 75 14.58 -8.75 -5.06
N ASN A 76 13.26 -8.87 -4.91
CA ASN A 76 12.32 -7.88 -5.44
C ASN A 76 12.45 -6.51 -4.75
N SER A 77 12.62 -6.50 -3.41
CA SER A 77 12.83 -5.28 -2.64
C SER A 77 14.07 -4.53 -3.10
N GLU A 78 15.20 -5.23 -3.26
CA GLU A 78 16.45 -4.64 -3.75
C GLU A 78 16.28 -4.02 -5.15
N GLY A 79 15.53 -4.71 -6.03
CA GLY A 79 15.18 -4.20 -7.35
C GLY A 79 14.29 -2.96 -7.32
N TRP A 80 13.38 -2.85 -6.35
CA TRP A 80 12.52 -1.67 -6.17
C TRP A 80 13.25 -0.49 -5.55
N GLU A 81 14.20 -0.76 -4.65
CA GLU A 81 15.04 0.27 -4.03
C GLU A 81 16.03 0.88 -5.03
N THR A 82 16.64 0.05 -5.86
CA THR A 82 17.64 0.48 -6.85
C THR A 82 17.01 0.98 -8.16
N GLY A 83 15.76 0.58 -8.42
CA GLY A 83 15.06 0.83 -9.67
C GLY A 83 14.55 2.26 -9.85
N ARG A 84 13.61 2.43 -10.79
CA ARG A 84 12.98 3.73 -11.06
C ARG A 84 11.98 4.09 -9.96
N ILE A 85 11.94 5.36 -9.59
CA ILE A 85 10.98 5.90 -8.61
C ILE A 85 9.54 5.64 -9.08
N TYR A 86 8.86 4.72 -8.41
CA TYR A 86 7.51 4.28 -8.78
C TYR A 86 6.43 5.26 -8.34
N LEU A 87 6.58 5.99 -7.22
CA LEU A 87 5.72 7.10 -6.82
C LEU A 87 6.58 8.31 -6.44
N ASN A 88 6.38 9.44 -7.12
CA ASN A 88 7.06 10.69 -6.74
C ASN A 88 6.24 11.39 -5.65
N MET A 89 6.72 11.38 -4.41
CA MET A 89 6.01 11.98 -3.27
C MET A 89 6.34 13.47 -3.06
N ASN A 90 7.35 14.01 -3.76
CA ASN A 90 7.81 15.38 -3.58
C ASN A 90 6.72 16.40 -3.88
N GLU A 91 5.87 16.14 -4.88
CA GLU A 91 4.76 17.02 -5.22
C GLU A 91 3.70 17.10 -4.11
N ILE A 92 3.37 15.95 -3.51
CA ILE A 92 2.46 15.86 -2.35
C ILE A 92 3.06 16.63 -1.18
N ILE A 93 4.32 16.33 -0.82
CA ILE A 93 5.02 16.97 0.30
C ILE A 93 5.05 18.49 0.14
N ARG A 94 5.38 18.98 -1.06
CA ARG A 94 5.39 20.42 -1.36
C ARG A 94 4.01 21.06 -1.20
N ARG A 95 2.95 20.38 -1.66
CA ARG A 95 1.57 20.87 -1.56
C ARG A 95 1.08 20.89 -0.11
N THR A 96 1.34 19.83 0.65
CA THR A 96 1.00 19.73 2.08
C THR A 96 1.72 20.79 2.89
N ARG A 97 3.03 21.01 2.66
CA ARG A 97 3.80 22.10 3.30
C ARG A 97 3.20 23.48 3.03
N ARG A 98 2.75 23.75 1.79
CA ARG A 98 2.13 25.04 1.43
C ARG A 98 0.78 25.25 2.11
N ILE A 99 -0.04 24.21 2.18
CA ILE A 99 -1.34 24.25 2.87
C ILE A 99 -1.13 24.47 4.37
N PHE A 100 -0.24 23.69 4.98
CA PHE A 100 0.12 23.81 6.39
C PHE A 100 0.65 25.20 6.74
N ARG A 101 1.58 25.75 5.95
CA ARG A 101 2.12 27.11 6.16
C ARG A 101 1.03 28.19 6.09
N LYS A 102 0.08 28.07 5.16
CA LYS A 102 -1.07 29.01 5.08
C LYS A 102 -1.99 28.90 6.29
N LYS A 103 -2.20 27.68 6.81
CA LYS A 103 -3.05 27.38 7.97
C LYS A 103 -2.43 27.89 9.28
N LEU A 104 -1.11 27.74 9.42
CA LEU A 104 -0.34 28.32 10.53
C LEU A 104 -0.37 29.84 10.55
N ALA A 105 -0.32 30.47 9.37
CA ALA A 105 -0.41 31.93 9.26
C ALA A 105 -1.82 32.49 9.61
N SER A 106 -2.85 31.64 9.60
CA SER A 106 -4.25 32.02 9.86
C SER A 106 -4.76 31.63 11.24
N SER A 107 -4.00 30.90 12.06
CA SER A 107 -4.48 30.44 13.38
C SER A 107 -3.40 30.54 14.45
N SER A 108 -3.67 31.33 15.50
CA SER A 108 -2.84 31.45 16.71
C SER A 108 -3.00 30.24 17.67
N ILE A 109 -3.20 29.03 17.14
CA ILE A 109 -3.45 27.84 17.95
C ILE A 109 -2.28 26.88 17.74
N GLU A 110 -1.44 26.73 18.77
CA GLU A 110 -0.54 25.59 18.91
C GLU A 110 -1.40 24.32 18.97
N THR A 111 -1.51 23.61 17.86
CA THR A 111 -2.15 22.29 17.83
C THR A 111 -1.14 21.27 17.36
N GLU A 112 -1.05 20.20 18.16
CA GLU A 112 -0.04 19.16 18.09
C GLU A 112 0.29 18.73 16.67
N LEU A 113 1.59 18.69 16.46
CA LEU A 113 2.26 18.08 15.34
C LEU A 113 1.80 16.61 15.23
N THR A 114 0.73 16.31 14.49
CA THR A 114 0.65 15.00 13.83
C THR A 114 1.86 14.97 12.91
N LYS A 115 2.91 14.29 13.40
CA LYS A 115 4.19 14.13 12.74
C LYS A 115 3.89 13.79 11.28
N PRO A 116 4.47 14.52 10.30
CA PRO A 116 4.30 14.13 8.92
C PRO A 116 4.73 12.67 8.85
N VAL A 117 3.83 11.81 8.38
CA VAL A 117 4.11 10.38 8.17
C VAL A 117 5.47 10.31 7.49
N SER A 118 6.47 9.86 8.24
CA SER A 118 7.83 9.76 7.76
C SER A 118 7.85 8.62 6.77
N TYR A 119 7.57 8.93 5.52
CA TYR A 119 8.00 8.09 4.41
C TYR A 119 9.50 8.28 4.34
N SER A 120 10.24 7.27 4.77
CA SER A 120 11.65 7.15 4.41
C SER A 120 11.75 7.33 2.89
N ASP A 121 12.78 8.03 2.42
CA ASP A 121 13.08 8.16 0.99
C ASP A 121 13.37 6.79 0.32
N THR A 122 13.34 5.70 1.09
CA THR A 122 13.32 4.30 0.69
C THR A 122 11.91 3.72 0.87
N GLY A 123 11.41 3.07 -0.18
CA GLY A 123 10.02 2.65 -0.32
C GLY A 123 9.39 1.97 0.91
N PHE A 124 8.17 2.40 1.22
CA PHE A 124 7.09 1.61 1.84
C PHE A 124 7.51 0.51 2.85
N ILE A 125 7.87 0.90 4.08
CA ILE A 125 7.75 0.00 5.24
C ILE A 125 6.43 0.32 5.93
N VAL A 126 5.40 -0.49 5.68
CA VAL A 126 4.27 -0.63 6.60
C VAL A 126 4.76 -1.57 7.70
N CYS A 127 5.36 -1.03 8.76
CA CYS A 127 5.40 -1.75 10.03
C CYS A 127 3.97 -1.75 10.58
N LEU A 128 3.22 -2.83 10.30
CA LEU A 128 2.08 -3.21 11.13
C LEU A 128 2.63 -3.52 12.52
N THR A 129 2.76 -2.51 13.39
CA THR A 129 2.80 -2.76 14.82
C THR A 129 1.38 -3.10 15.23
N PHE A 130 1.04 -4.39 15.12
CA PHE A 130 0.02 -5.02 15.92
C PHE A 130 0.47 -4.88 17.38
N SER A 131 -0.03 -3.88 18.09
CA SER A 131 -0.04 -3.93 19.56
C SER A 131 -1.09 -4.96 19.95
N CYS A 132 -0.61 -6.17 20.22
CA CYS A 132 -1.34 -7.15 21.01
C CYS A 132 -1.11 -6.75 22.46
N GLU A 133 -2.05 -6.03 23.07
CA GLU A 133 -2.16 -5.97 24.53
C GLU A 133 -2.99 -7.16 24.98
N GLY A 134 -2.35 -8.07 25.70
CA GLY A 134 -2.91 -9.24 26.37
C GLY A 134 -1.92 -9.74 27.41
#